data_AF-A0A917PMF8-F1
#
_entry.id   AF-A0A917PMF8-F1
#
_cell.length_a   1.000
_cell.length_b   1.000
_cell.length_c   1.000
_cell.angle_alpha   90.00
_cell.angle_beta   90.00
_cell.angle_gamma   90.00
#
_symmetry.space_group_name_H-M   'P 1'
#
loop_
_entity.id
_entity.type
_entity.pdbx_description
1 polymer ?
#
loop_
_entity_poly.entity_id
_entity_poly.type
_entity_poly.pdbx_seq_one_letter_code
_entity_poly.pdbx_strand_id
1 'polypeptide(L)'
;MYQLPLPVLPSREARAAMSGALARFRERGAAAEPVVFGAHRKPEAVVIPFELYAELLPVIEDLEIAHLVRERAAAGESVPLSEIAAAAGLDPESFR
;
A
#
# COMPACT_ATOMS: atom_id res chain seq x y z
N MET A 1 -6.81 13.51 -15.17
CA MET A 1 -6.45 14.37 -14.02
C MET A 1 -7.49 14.10 -12.94
N TYR A 2 -7.20 13.22 -11.98
CA TYR A 2 -8.15 12.93 -10.89
C TYR A 2 -8.16 14.11 -9.93
N GLN A 3 -9.22 14.91 -9.98
CA GLN A 3 -9.34 16.10 -9.16
C GLN A 3 -9.90 15.68 -7.80
N LEU A 4 -9.01 15.45 -6.82
CA LEU A 4 -9.41 15.59 -5.42
C LEU A 4 -9.64 17.09 -5.20
N PRO A 5 -10.82 17.46 -4.68
CA PRO A 5 -10.89 17.42 -3.23
C PRO A 5 -12.24 16.85 -2.80
N LEU A 6 -12.23 15.58 -2.44
CA LEU A 6 -13.18 15.14 -1.43
C LEU A 6 -13.00 16.10 -0.23
N PRO A 7 -14.09 16.70 0.28
CA PRO A 7 -13.98 17.63 1.39
C PRO A 7 -13.23 16.97 2.55
N VAL A 8 -12.12 17.59 2.96
CA VAL A 8 -11.34 17.13 4.11
C VAL A 8 -12.08 17.53 5.38
N LEU A 9 -12.75 16.55 5.99
CA LEU A 9 -13.50 16.77 7.21
C LEU A 9 -12.54 16.90 8.41
N PRO A 10 -12.80 17.82 9.34
CA PRO A 10 -12.21 17.75 10.67
C PRO A 10 -12.54 16.40 11.32
N SER A 11 -11.63 15.84 12.13
CA SER A 11 -11.81 14.50 12.73
C SER A 11 -13.12 14.33 13.52
N ARG A 12 -13.64 15.41 14.11
CA ARG A 12 -14.95 15.42 14.79
C ARG A 12 -16.12 15.23 13.81
N GLU A 13 -16.08 15.92 12.68
CA GLU A 13 -17.10 15.83 11.64
C GLU A 13 -17.03 14.48 10.91
N ALA A 14 -15.82 13.96 10.68
CA ALA A 14 -15.62 12.62 10.12
C ALA A 14 -16.27 11.54 11.00
N ARG A 15 -16.13 11.63 12.33
CA ARG A 15 -16.80 10.72 13.28
C ARG A 15 -18.33 10.82 13.17
N ALA A 16 -18.88 12.02 13.04
CA ALA A 16 -20.32 12.22 12.89
C ALA A 16 -20.85 11.68 11.54
N ALA A 17 -20.06 11.76 10.48
CA ALA A 17 -20.42 11.31 9.14
C ALA A 17 -20.31 9.77 8.95
N MET A 18 -19.70 9.05 9.89
CA MET A 18 -19.32 7.63 9.73
C MET A 18 -20.51 6.71 9.44
N SER A 19 -21.61 6.85 10.18
CA SER A 19 -22.79 6.00 9.98
C SER A 19 -23.39 6.16 8.58
N GLY A 20 -23.40 7.40 8.07
CA GLY A 20 -23.85 7.70 6.71
C GLY A 20 -22.89 7.16 5.65
N ALA A 21 -21.57 7.24 5.90
CA ALA A 21 -20.56 6.65 5.01
C ALA A 21 -20.72 5.13 4.92
N LEU A 22 -20.87 4.44 6.06
CA LEU A 22 -21.07 2.99 6.09
C LEU A 22 -22.36 2.56 5.38
N ALA A 23 -23.43 3.35 5.47
CA ALA A 23 -24.65 3.10 4.69
C ALA A 23 -24.37 3.20 3.18
N ARG A 24 -23.71 4.28 2.73
CA ARG A 24 -23.33 4.43 1.32
C ARG A 24 -22.41 3.32 0.83
N PHE A 25 -21.48 2.86 1.66
CA PHE A 25 -20.57 1.77 1.30
C PHE A 25 -21.31 0.46 1.08
N ARG A 26 -22.31 0.14 1.93
CA ARG A 26 -23.16 -1.04 1.72
C ARG A 26 -24.01 -0.94 0.44
N GLU A 27 -24.46 0.25 0.08
CA GLU A 27 -25.31 0.46 -1.10
C GLU A 27 -24.54 0.49 -2.42
N ARG A 28 -23.32 1.03 -2.41
CA ARG A 28 -22.56 1.32 -3.64
C ARG A 28 -21.24 0.55 -3.78
N GLY A 29 -20.89 -0.26 -2.79
CA GLY A 29 -19.69 -1.10 -2.83
C GLY A 29 -18.42 -0.30 -3.10
N ALA A 30 -17.52 -0.85 -3.91
CA ALA A 30 -16.26 -0.21 -4.30
C ALA A 30 -16.41 1.18 -4.96
N ALA A 31 -17.57 1.49 -5.57
CA ALA A 31 -17.82 2.78 -6.22
C ALA A 31 -18.30 3.89 -5.27
N ALA A 32 -18.42 3.60 -3.97
CA ALA A 32 -18.89 4.59 -3.00
C ALA A 32 -17.85 5.70 -2.74
N GLU A 33 -18.35 6.92 -2.52
CA GLU A 33 -17.50 8.09 -2.28
C GLU A 33 -16.73 7.97 -0.93
N PRO A 34 -15.39 8.08 -0.94
CA PRO A 34 -14.57 8.01 0.28
C PRO A 34 -14.81 9.17 1.24
N VAL A 35 -14.44 8.97 2.50
CA VAL A 35 -14.41 10.05 3.51
C VAL A 35 -12.96 10.41 3.80
N VAL A 36 -12.55 11.63 3.47
CA VAL A 36 -11.20 12.15 3.76
C VAL A 36 -11.26 13.05 4.98
N PHE A 37 -10.29 12.94 5.88
CA PHE A 37 -10.26 13.73 7.11
C PHE A 37 -8.84 14.06 7.59
N GLY A 38 -8.73 15.10 8.40
CA GLY A 38 -7.47 15.53 9.02
C GLY A 38 -7.53 16.91 9.66
N ALA A 39 -6.41 17.36 10.23
CA ALA A 39 -6.29 18.66 10.88
C ALA A 39 -6.09 19.81 9.89
N HIS A 40 -6.60 21.00 10.20
CA HIS A 40 -6.39 22.23 9.40
C HIS A 40 -6.71 22.09 7.90
N ARG A 41 -7.71 21.26 7.54
CA ARG A 41 -8.08 20.91 6.15
C ARG A 41 -6.96 20.24 5.35
N LYS A 42 -5.93 19.71 6.02
CA LYS A 42 -4.92 18.85 5.43
C LYS A 42 -5.42 17.40 5.47
N PRO A 43 -5.42 16.68 4.33
CA PRO A 43 -5.78 15.27 4.33
C PRO A 43 -4.72 14.46 5.09
N GLU A 44 -5.14 13.68 6.09
CA GLU A 44 -4.27 12.83 6.90
C GLU A 44 -4.69 11.36 6.82
N ALA A 45 -5.99 11.10 6.64
CA ALA A 45 -6.53 9.76 6.51
C ALA A 45 -7.76 9.73 5.59
N VAL A 46 -8.07 8.54 5.08
CA VAL A 46 -9.25 8.26 4.28
C VAL A 46 -9.92 6.98 4.78
N VAL A 47 -11.26 6.97 4.78
CA VAL A 47 -12.06 5.76 4.93
C VAL A 47 -12.67 5.43 3.58
N ILE A 48 -12.43 4.20 3.12
CA ILE A 48 -12.94 3.64 1.86
C ILE A 48 -13.81 2.40 2.13
N PRO A 49 -14.66 1.99 1.16
CA PRO A 49 -15.29 0.68 1.19
C PRO A 49 -14.26 -0.43 1.30
N PHE A 50 -14.60 -1.49 2.04
CA PHE A 50 -13.71 -2.65 2.18
C PHE A 50 -13.46 -3.34 0.83
N GLU A 51 -14.46 -3.41 -0.04
CA GLU A 51 -14.30 -3.96 -1.40
C GLU A 51 -13.23 -3.19 -2.19
N LEU A 52 -13.27 -1.86 -2.16
CA LEU A 52 -12.24 -1.03 -2.80
C LEU A 52 -10.87 -1.27 -2.18
N TYR A 53 -10.78 -1.42 -0.85
CA TYR A 53 -9.51 -1.76 -0.20
C TYR A 53 -8.97 -3.11 -0.67
N ALA A 54 -9.82 -4.12 -0.79
CA ALA A 54 -9.43 -5.45 -1.27
C ALA A 54 -8.94 -5.42 -2.73
N GLU A 55 -9.58 -4.63 -3.59
CA GLU A 55 -9.14 -4.42 -4.98
C GLU A 55 -7.80 -3.69 -5.08
N LEU A 56 -7.50 -2.80 -4.13
CA LEU A 56 -6.24 -2.05 -4.08
C LEU A 56 -5.08 -2.87 -3.50
N LEU A 57 -5.35 -3.94 -2.75
CA LEU A 57 -4.31 -4.70 -2.04
C LEU A 57 -3.20 -5.22 -2.98
N PRO A 58 -3.50 -5.83 -4.15
CA PRO A 58 -2.45 -6.28 -5.07
C PRO A 58 -1.60 -5.11 -5.60
N VAL A 59 -2.21 -3.94 -5.84
CA VAL A 59 -1.49 -2.76 -6.32
C VAL A 59 -0.56 -2.19 -5.24
N ILE A 60 -0.99 -2.23 -3.98
CA ILE A 60 -0.14 -1.84 -2.83
C ILE A 60 1.05 -2.78 -2.73
N GLU A 61 0.83 -4.09 -2.81
CA GLU A 61 1.89 -5.11 -2.79
C GLU A 61 2.89 -4.91 -3.93
N ASP A 62 2.42 -4.67 -5.16
CA ASP A 62 3.27 -4.40 -6.33
C ASP A 62 4.17 -3.18 -6.11
N LEU A 63 3.66 -2.11 -5.48
CA LEU A 63 4.43 -0.90 -5.18
C LEU A 63 5.53 -1.16 -4.15
N GLU A 64 5.24 -1.96 -3.12
CA GLU A 64 6.20 -2.36 -2.09
C GLU A 64 7.31 -3.24 -2.69
N ILE A 65 6.94 -4.24 -3.48
CA ILE A 65 7.90 -5.11 -4.18
C ILE A 65 8.78 -4.28 -5.12
N ALA A 66 8.19 -3.37 -5.91
CA ALA A 66 8.93 -2.54 -6.83
C ALA A 66 9.94 -1.63 -6.10
N HIS A 67 9.64 -1.16 -4.88
CA HIS A 67 10.58 -0.41 -4.07
C HIS A 67 11.78 -1.26 -3.65
N LEU A 68 11.52 -2.45 -3.11
CA LEU A 68 12.54 -3.40 -2.67
C LEU A 68 13.43 -3.88 -3.83
N VAL A 69 12.86 -4.12 -5.00
CA VAL A 69 13.63 -4.48 -6.21
C VAL A 69 14.56 -3.35 -6.62
N ARG A 70 14.10 -2.09 -6.61
CA ARG A 70 14.95 -0.93 -6.94
C ARG A 70 16.11 -0.77 -5.95
N GLU A 71 15.83 -0.92 -4.66
CA GLU A 71 16.87 -0.83 -3.62
C GLU A 71 17.93 -1.92 -3.82
N ARG A 72 17.51 -3.16 -4.04
CA ARG A 72 18.43 -4.29 -4.28
C ARG A 72 19.23 -4.12 -5.57
N ALA A 73 18.61 -3.68 -6.66
CA ALA A 73 19.30 -3.41 -7.91
C ALA A 73 20.35 -2.30 -7.76
N ALA A 74 20.08 -1.30 -6.92
CA ALA A 74 21.06 -0.24 -6.61
C ALA A 74 22.20 -0.72 -5.70
N ALA A 75 21.98 -1.76 -4.88
CA ALA A 75 22.99 -2.32 -3.98
C ALA A 75 24.07 -3.17 -4.69
N GLY A 76 23.86 -3.50 -5.96
CA GLY A 76 24.84 -4.23 -6.79
C GLY A 76 24.19 -5.38 -7.58
N GLU A 77 24.99 -5.98 -8.46
CA GLU A 77 24.53 -7.15 -9.22
C GLU A 77 24.31 -8.36 -8.30
N SER A 78 23.25 -9.12 -8.58
CA SER A 78 23.06 -10.42 -7.93
C SER A 78 24.06 -11.42 -8.52
N VAL A 79 24.85 -12.04 -7.64
CA VAL A 79 25.83 -13.08 -8.02
C VAL A 79 25.27 -14.44 -7.61
N PRO A 80 25.45 -15.51 -8.43
CA PRO A 80 25.03 -16.86 -8.05
C PRO A 80 25.67 -17.32 -6.74
N LEU A 81 24.89 -17.99 -5.89
CA LEU A 81 25.39 -18.51 -4.60
C LEU A 81 26.60 -19.44 -4.78
N SER A 82 26.67 -20.20 -5.87
CA SER A 82 27.80 -21.06 -6.21
C SER A 82 29.10 -20.29 -6.41
N GLU A 83 29.04 -19.09 -6.99
CA GLU A 83 30.22 -18.24 -7.18
C GLU A 83 30.68 -17.65 -5.85
N ILE A 84 29.73 -17.25 -4.98
CA ILE A 84 30.04 -16.78 -3.61
C ILE A 84 30.64 -17.89 -2.77
N ALA A 85 30.08 -19.10 -2.83
CA ALA A 85 30.58 -20.28 -2.12
C ALA A 85 32.00 -20.64 -2.55
N ALA A 86 32.25 -20.67 -3.87
CA ALA A 86 33.58 -20.91 -4.41
C ALA A 86 34.59 -19.83 -3.98
N ALA A 87 34.20 -18.55 -4.01
CA ALA A 87 35.05 -17.45 -3.55
C ALA A 87 35.36 -17.49 -2.04
N ALA A 88 34.43 -18.02 -1.24
CA ALA A 88 34.60 -18.23 0.20
C ALA A 88 35.36 -19.52 0.56
N GLY A 89 35.75 -20.33 -0.44
CA GLY A 89 36.40 -21.63 -0.23
C GLY A 89 35.47 -22.70 0.33
N LEU A 90 34.16 -22.51 0.21
CA LEU A 90 33.14 -23.46 0.63
C LEU A 90 32.77 -24.34 -0.56
N ASP A 91 32.86 -25.66 -0.38
CA ASP A 91 32.37 -26.63 -1.35
C ASP A 91 30.90 -26.98 -1.02
N PRO A 92 29.94 -26.66 -1.92
CA PRO A 92 28.53 -26.98 -1.71
C PRO A 92 28.24 -28.48 -1.55
N GLU A 93 29.07 -29.34 -2.17
CA GLU A 93 28.91 -30.80 -2.08
C GLU A 93 29.34 -31.37 -0.72
N SER A 94 30.03 -30.57 0.10
CA SER A 94 30.49 -30.96 1.44
C SER A 94 29.38 -30.98 2.51
N PHE A 95 28.19 -30.45 2.19
CA PHE A 95 27.05 -30.33 3.12
C PHE A 95 25.88 -31.28 2.82
N ARG A 96 26.11 -32.33 2.04
CA ARG A 96 25.10 -33.35 1.69
C ARG A 96 24.87 -34.36 2.83
#